data_AF-A0A926C2U2-F1
#
_entry.id   AF-A0A926C2U2-F1
#
_cell.length_a   1.000
_cell.length_b   1.000
_cell.length_c   1.000
_cell.angle_alpha   90.00
_cell.angle_beta   90.00
_cell.angle_gamma   90.00
#
_symmetry.space_group_name_H-M   'P 1'
#
loop_
_entity.id
_entity.type
_entity.pdbx_description
1 polymer ?
#
loop_
_entity_poly.entity_id
_entity_poly.type
_entity_poly.pdbx_seq_one_letter_code
_entity_poly.pdbx_strand_id
1 'polypeptide(L)'
;PNKRLGAPLQPGGSYRVVISGDWTDEQGASLGKPTQKTFRTIPRDSLPPVPARWTIRQPQPGSGPLEVAFGEALDYSLLTETLRIVRENGNPVSGRWQPGNDEKRASFTPDAAWQAGRYRLRIENRLEDLAGNNINRPFDRDVTRPGTRVATQRFTEIAFRIPGA
;
A
#
# COMPACT_ATOMS: atom_id res chain seq x y z
N PRO A 1 -25.18 12.10 6.47
CA PRO A 1 -25.14 10.87 7.32
C PRO A 1 -24.21 11.02 8.53
N ASN A 2 -22.87 11.09 8.35
CA ASN A 2 -21.92 11.16 9.48
C ASN A 2 -22.13 12.36 10.41
N LYS A 3 -22.49 13.55 9.88
CA LYS A 3 -22.81 14.73 10.70
C LYS A 3 -24.05 14.58 11.59
N ARG A 4 -24.98 13.69 11.23
CA ARG A 4 -26.26 13.49 11.94
C ARG A 4 -26.28 12.23 12.80
N LEU A 5 -25.58 11.18 12.37
CA LEU A 5 -25.61 9.85 13.00
C LEU A 5 -24.28 9.48 13.66
N GLY A 6 -23.25 10.33 13.55
CA GLY A 6 -21.89 10.01 13.97
C GLY A 6 -21.16 9.10 12.99
N ALA A 7 -19.90 8.80 13.29
CA ALA A 7 -19.16 7.77 12.56
C ALA A 7 -19.76 6.39 12.91
N PRO A 8 -20.01 5.52 11.92
CA PRO A 8 -20.61 4.21 12.16
C PRO A 8 -19.71 3.30 12.99
N LEU A 9 -18.40 3.54 12.96
CA LEU A 9 -17.39 2.81 13.72
C LEU A 9 -16.72 3.76 14.73
N GLN A 10 -16.67 3.36 15.99
CA GLN A 10 -16.11 4.13 17.10
C GLN A 10 -14.65 3.71 17.35
N PRO A 11 -13.71 4.66 17.53
CA PRO A 11 -12.30 4.34 17.77
C PRO A 11 -12.10 3.34 18.92
N GLY A 12 -11.23 2.35 18.70
CA GLY A 12 -10.93 1.31 19.70
C GLY A 12 -12.01 0.25 19.85
N GLY A 13 -13.13 0.37 19.13
CA GLY A 13 -14.22 -0.60 19.11
C GLY A 13 -13.86 -1.87 18.33
N SER A 14 -14.42 -3.00 18.79
CA SER A 14 -14.27 -4.31 18.15
C SER A 14 -15.53 -4.64 17.35
N TYR A 15 -15.34 -5.01 16.08
CA TYR A 15 -16.42 -5.25 15.12
C TYR A 15 -16.17 -6.56 14.37
N ARG A 16 -17.21 -7.07 13.72
CA ARG A 16 -17.12 -8.26 12.87
C ARG A 16 -17.88 -8.03 11.57
N VAL A 17 -17.23 -8.31 10.44
CA VAL A 17 -17.89 -8.51 9.15
C VAL A 17 -18.42 -9.93 9.12
N VAL A 18 -19.71 -10.09 8.82
CA VAL A 18 -20.36 -11.40 8.64
C VAL A 18 -20.91 -11.45 7.22
N ILE A 19 -20.45 -12.44 6.46
CA ILE A 19 -20.96 -12.77 5.14
C ILE A 19 -21.80 -14.03 5.32
N SER A 20 -23.10 -13.96 5.02
CA SER A 20 -23.98 -15.12 5.15
C SER A 20 -23.61 -16.19 4.13
N GLY A 21 -23.77 -17.46 4.51
CA GLY A 21 -23.72 -18.56 3.55
C GLY A 21 -24.85 -18.47 2.51
N ASP A 22 -25.97 -17.82 2.86
CA ASP A 22 -27.14 -17.69 1.98
C ASP A 22 -26.94 -16.64 0.88
N TRP A 23 -25.88 -15.84 0.93
CA TRP A 23 -25.57 -14.92 -0.15
C TRP A 23 -25.29 -15.71 -1.44
N THR A 24 -25.76 -15.17 -2.56
CA THR A 24 -25.59 -15.77 -3.87
C THR A 24 -24.49 -15.07 -4.66
N ASP A 25 -23.75 -15.83 -5.46
CA ASP A 25 -22.89 -15.28 -6.49
C ASP A 25 -23.70 -14.71 -7.67
N GLU A 26 -23.01 -14.20 -8.69
CA GLU A 26 -23.61 -13.63 -9.89
C GLU A 26 -24.46 -14.66 -10.67
N GLN A 27 -24.18 -15.95 -10.52
CA GLN A 27 -24.89 -17.05 -11.17
C GLN A 27 -26.04 -17.60 -10.30
N GLY A 28 -26.26 -17.03 -9.11
CA GLY A 28 -27.33 -17.42 -8.19
C GLY A 28 -26.98 -18.59 -7.27
N ALA A 29 -25.75 -19.09 -7.29
CA ALA A 29 -25.31 -20.15 -6.39
C ALA A 29 -24.99 -19.59 -5.00
N SER A 30 -25.49 -20.26 -3.96
CA SER A 30 -25.23 -19.88 -2.57
C SER A 30 -23.78 -20.15 -2.16
N LEU A 31 -23.20 -19.25 -1.36
CA LEU A 31 -21.86 -19.42 -0.78
C LEU A 31 -21.76 -20.63 0.17
N GLY A 32 -22.89 -21.11 0.71
CA GLY A 32 -23.05 -22.33 1.50
C GLY A 32 -22.48 -22.27 2.92
N LYS A 33 -21.38 -21.54 3.16
CA LYS A 33 -20.76 -21.39 4.49
C LYS A 33 -20.63 -19.90 4.85
N PRO A 34 -21.12 -19.49 6.03
CA PRO A 34 -20.91 -18.13 6.50
C PRO A 34 -19.43 -17.88 6.77
N THR A 35 -18.95 -16.71 6.37
CA THR A 35 -17.58 -16.26 6.61
C THR A 35 -17.60 -15.06 7.54
N GLN A 36 -16.68 -15.04 8.50
CA GLN A 36 -16.57 -13.94 9.45
C GLN A 36 -15.14 -13.40 9.54
N LYS A 37 -15.01 -12.09 9.64
CA LYS A 37 -13.75 -11.39 9.92
C LYS A 37 -13.93 -10.43 11.08
N THR A 38 -13.21 -10.65 12.17
CA THR A 38 -13.22 -9.73 13.32
C THR A 38 -12.08 -8.72 13.16
N PHE A 39 -12.32 -7.47 13.51
CA PHE A 39 -11.33 -6.40 13.47
C PHE A 39 -11.55 -5.40 14.61
N ARG A 40 -10.48 -4.71 14.98
CA ARG A 40 -10.53 -3.59 15.92
C ARG A 40 -10.20 -2.31 15.19
N THR A 41 -10.99 -1.27 15.45
CA THR A 41 -10.80 0.04 14.85
C THR A 41 -9.74 0.83 15.59
N ILE A 42 -9.01 1.65 14.85
CA ILE A 42 -8.08 2.64 15.38
C ILE A 42 -8.71 4.03 15.30
N PRO A 43 -8.11 5.08 15.88
CA PRO A 43 -8.48 6.45 15.56
C PRO A 43 -8.47 6.70 14.06
N ARG A 44 -9.30 7.63 13.60
CA ARG A 44 -9.37 8.02 12.19
C ARG A 44 -7.98 8.38 11.68
N ASP A 45 -7.58 7.74 10.58
CA ASP A 45 -6.42 8.16 9.82
C ASP A 45 -6.82 9.21 8.79
N SER A 46 -6.00 10.24 8.64
CA SER A 46 -6.19 11.34 7.69
C SER A 46 -4.86 11.85 7.18
N LEU A 47 -3.79 11.08 7.35
CA LEU A 47 -2.47 11.43 6.93
C LEU A 47 -2.11 10.57 5.72
N PRO A 48 -1.60 11.17 4.63
CA PRO A 48 -1.00 10.42 3.54
C PRO A 48 0.13 9.49 4.01
N PRO A 49 0.32 8.34 3.34
CA PRO A 49 1.55 7.59 3.43
C PRO A 49 2.75 8.48 3.09
N VAL A 50 3.86 8.31 3.82
CA VAL A 50 5.07 9.12 3.65
C VAL A 50 6.24 8.24 3.20
N PRO A 51 6.47 8.05 1.88
CA PRO A 51 7.53 7.20 1.37
C PRO A 51 8.93 7.50 1.92
N ALA A 52 9.21 8.77 2.22
CA ALA A 52 10.49 9.17 2.82
C ALA A 52 10.77 8.55 4.20
N ARG A 53 9.76 7.99 4.88
CA ARG A 53 9.89 7.28 6.16
C ARG A 53 10.01 5.76 6.00
N TRP A 54 9.90 5.24 4.78
CA TRP A 54 9.97 3.81 4.55
C TRP A 54 11.39 3.28 4.71
N THR A 55 11.50 2.07 5.23
CA THR A 55 12.79 1.40 5.37
C THR A 55 12.99 0.43 4.21
N ILE A 56 14.10 0.58 3.48
CA ILE A 56 14.50 -0.34 2.41
C ILE A 56 15.65 -1.19 2.93
N ARG A 57 15.45 -2.51 2.96
CA ARG A 57 16.54 -3.47 3.20
C ARG A 57 17.08 -3.92 1.86
N GLN A 58 18.35 -3.61 1.63
CA GLN A 58 19.04 -3.95 0.40
C GLN A 58 19.13 -5.48 0.26
N PRO A 59 18.97 -6.01 -0.96
CA PRO A 59 19.13 -7.43 -1.20
C PRO A 59 20.58 -7.86 -0.96
N GLN A 60 20.76 -9.11 -0.53
CA GLN A 60 22.07 -9.74 -0.56
C GLN A 60 22.55 -9.88 -2.02
N PRO A 61 23.88 -9.90 -2.29
CA PRO A 61 24.41 -10.13 -3.63
C PRO A 61 23.79 -11.36 -4.30
N GLY A 62 23.53 -11.27 -5.61
CA GLY A 62 22.83 -12.33 -6.37
C GLY A 62 21.36 -12.00 -6.60
N SER A 63 20.44 -12.92 -6.29
CA SER A 63 19.00 -12.82 -6.57
C SER A 63 18.13 -12.69 -5.30
N GLY A 64 18.71 -12.22 -4.19
CA GLY A 64 17.96 -11.96 -2.96
C GLY A 64 16.88 -10.89 -3.14
N PRO A 65 15.79 -10.92 -2.35
CA PRO A 65 14.72 -9.94 -2.47
C PRO A 65 15.13 -8.57 -1.92
N LEU A 66 14.62 -7.50 -2.52
CA LEU A 66 14.57 -6.18 -1.90
C LEU A 66 13.36 -6.15 -0.96
N GLU A 67 13.52 -5.77 0.30
CA GLU A 67 12.40 -5.62 1.22
C GLU A 67 12.11 -4.15 1.53
N VAL A 68 10.83 -3.79 1.54
CA VAL A 68 10.36 -2.45 1.89
C VAL A 68 9.39 -2.58 3.06
N ALA A 69 9.61 -1.80 4.11
CA ALA A 69 8.69 -1.64 5.23
C ALA A 69 8.06 -0.24 5.21
N PHE A 70 6.73 -0.19 5.19
CA PHE A 70 5.98 1.04 4.97
C PHE A 70 5.66 1.81 6.26
N GLY A 71 5.65 1.12 7.40
CA GLY A 71 5.28 1.68 8.70
C GLY A 71 3.78 1.64 9.02
N GLU A 72 2.95 1.41 8.01
CA GLU A 72 1.50 1.28 8.06
C GLU A 72 1.01 0.25 7.02
N ALA A 73 -0.24 -0.19 7.13
CA ALA A 73 -0.83 -1.12 6.16
C ALA A 73 -1.28 -0.35 4.92
N LEU A 74 -0.86 -0.80 3.75
CA LEU A 74 -1.24 -0.21 2.46
C LEU A 74 -2.23 -1.10 1.71
N ASP A 75 -2.86 -0.56 0.67
CA ASP A 75 -3.77 -1.35 -0.16
C ASP A 75 -3.02 -2.50 -0.88
N TYR A 76 -3.50 -3.72 -0.67
CA TYR A 76 -2.89 -4.95 -1.17
C TYR A 76 -2.70 -4.94 -2.70
N SER A 77 -3.75 -4.59 -3.44
CA SER A 77 -3.74 -4.62 -4.90
C SER A 77 -2.79 -3.55 -5.44
N LEU A 78 -2.91 -2.33 -4.90
CA LEU A 78 -2.07 -1.21 -5.30
C LEU A 78 -0.59 -1.45 -5.03
N LEU A 79 -0.21 -2.16 -3.97
CA LEU A 79 1.19 -2.52 -3.72
C LEU A 79 1.83 -3.25 -4.91
N THR A 80 1.10 -4.14 -5.57
CA THR A 80 1.62 -4.90 -6.72
C THR A 80 1.58 -4.12 -8.03
N GLU A 81 0.66 -3.15 -8.14
CA GLU A 81 0.48 -2.35 -9.35
C GLU A 81 1.39 -1.12 -9.41
N THR A 82 1.62 -0.46 -8.27
CA THR A 82 2.19 0.90 -8.20
C THR A 82 3.67 0.95 -7.86
N LEU A 83 4.24 -0.17 -7.40
CA LEU A 83 5.66 -0.27 -7.07
C LEU A 83 6.46 -0.79 -8.27
N ARG A 84 7.56 -0.11 -8.58
CA ARG A 84 8.50 -0.48 -9.65
C ARG A 84 9.93 -0.26 -9.18
N ILE A 85 10.83 -1.16 -9.56
CA ILE A 85 12.27 -0.92 -9.43
C ILE A 85 12.80 -0.43 -10.76
N VAL A 86 13.54 0.68 -10.74
CA VAL A 86 14.22 1.23 -11.92
C VAL A 86 15.71 1.37 -11.64
N ARG A 87 16.52 1.20 -12.69
CA ARG A 87 17.97 1.48 -12.67
C ARG A 87 18.23 2.99 -12.69
N GLU A 88 19.49 3.39 -12.47
CA GLU A 88 19.88 4.81 -12.51
C GLU A 88 19.50 5.50 -13.82
N ASN A 89 19.59 4.80 -14.95
CA ASN A 89 19.17 5.29 -16.28
C ASN A 89 17.65 5.33 -16.51
N GLY A 90 16.85 4.90 -15.53
CA GLY A 90 15.38 4.89 -15.61
C GLY A 90 14.77 3.60 -16.18
N ASN A 91 15.59 2.65 -16.64
CA ASN A 91 15.07 1.38 -17.17
C ASN A 91 14.46 0.53 -16.04
N PRO A 92 13.29 -0.08 -16.26
CA PRO A 92 12.68 -0.96 -15.26
C PRO A 92 13.51 -2.23 -15.06
N VAL A 93 13.47 -2.75 -13.83
CA VAL A 93 13.96 -4.08 -13.48
C VAL A 93 12.75 -5.00 -13.43
N SER A 94 12.76 -6.05 -14.27
CA SER A 94 11.71 -7.08 -14.26
C SER A 94 11.80 -7.93 -13.00
N GLY A 95 10.65 -8.28 -12.45
CA GLY A 95 10.52 -9.06 -11.23
C GLY A 95 9.11 -9.00 -10.66
N ARG A 96 8.93 -9.60 -9.50
CA ARG A 96 7.63 -9.76 -8.83
C ARG A 96 7.63 -9.10 -7.47
N TRP A 97 6.60 -8.29 -7.22
CA TRP A 97 6.25 -7.82 -5.88
C TRP A 97 5.37 -8.84 -5.17
N GLN A 98 5.65 -9.04 -3.89
CA GLN A 98 4.85 -9.85 -2.98
C GLN A 98 4.57 -9.03 -1.71
N PRO A 99 3.31 -8.59 -1.49
CA PRO A 99 2.90 -8.04 -0.22
C PRO A 99 3.07 -9.08 0.90
N GLY A 100 3.40 -8.62 2.10
CA GLY A 100 3.56 -9.46 3.29
C GLY A 100 3.20 -8.72 4.58
N ASN A 101 3.05 -9.47 5.67
CA ASN A 101 2.74 -9.00 7.04
C ASN A 101 1.72 -7.85 7.10
N ASP A 102 0.43 -8.15 7.04
CA ASP A 102 -0.68 -7.19 7.12
C ASP A 102 -0.52 -5.99 6.16
N GLU A 103 0.04 -6.25 4.97
CA GLU A 103 0.36 -5.23 3.95
C GLU A 103 1.26 -4.08 4.45
N LYS A 104 1.98 -4.29 5.57
CA LYS A 104 2.97 -3.33 6.12
C LYS A 104 4.34 -3.47 5.49
N ARG A 105 4.53 -4.51 4.69
CA ARG A 105 5.77 -4.83 3.99
C ARG A 105 5.47 -5.36 2.60
N ALA A 106 6.44 -5.20 1.70
CA ALA A 106 6.48 -5.95 0.47
C ALA A 106 7.92 -6.32 0.12
N SER A 107 8.07 -7.46 -0.56
CA SER A 107 9.35 -7.89 -1.11
C SER A 107 9.30 -7.87 -2.64
N PHE A 108 10.39 -7.46 -3.27
CA PHE A 108 10.59 -7.55 -4.71
C PHE A 108 11.67 -8.56 -5.02
N THR A 109 11.32 -9.59 -5.78
CA THR A 109 12.26 -10.60 -6.30
C THR A 109 12.51 -10.31 -7.78
N PRO A 110 13.75 -10.01 -8.21
CA PRO A 110 14.04 -9.74 -9.62
C PRO A 110 14.07 -11.05 -10.43
N ASP A 111 13.77 -10.98 -11.72
CA ASP A 111 13.86 -12.14 -12.63
C ASP A 111 15.33 -12.51 -12.95
N ALA A 112 16.24 -11.55 -12.81
CA ALA A 112 17.67 -11.72 -13.01
C ALA A 112 18.44 -11.23 -11.79
N ALA A 113 19.64 -11.77 -11.56
CA ALA A 113 20.50 -11.36 -10.46
C ALA A 113 20.77 -9.83 -10.48
N TRP A 114 20.80 -9.24 -9.29
CA TRP A 114 21.15 -7.84 -9.11
C TRP A 114 22.57 -7.58 -9.62
N GLN A 115 22.73 -6.42 -10.25
CA GLN A 115 24.04 -5.90 -10.60
C GLN A 115 24.40 -4.82 -9.59
N ALA A 116 25.69 -4.68 -9.30
CA ALA A 116 26.17 -3.57 -8.48
C ALA A 116 25.81 -2.24 -9.14
N GLY A 117 25.29 -1.29 -8.37
CA GLY A 117 24.87 -0.02 -8.93
C GLY A 117 23.80 0.70 -8.14
N ARG A 118 23.34 1.83 -8.69
CA ARG A 118 22.28 2.66 -8.11
C ARG A 118 20.94 2.31 -8.74
N TYR A 119 19.93 2.25 -7.90
CA TYR A 119 18.57 1.92 -8.24
C TYR A 119 17.61 2.88 -7.53
N ARG A 120 16.36 2.90 -7.99
CA ARG A 120 15.28 3.64 -7.35
C ARG A 120 14.05 2.76 -7.25
N LEU A 121 13.43 2.76 -6.06
CA LEU A 121 12.05 2.35 -5.89
C LEU A 121 11.18 3.50 -6.39
N ARG A 122 10.53 3.32 -7.54
CA ARG A 122 9.55 4.25 -8.10
C ARG A 122 8.16 3.83 -7.67
N ILE A 123 7.43 4.77 -7.09
CA ILE A 123 6.11 4.57 -6.48
C ILE A 123 5.14 5.49 -7.21
N GLU A 124 4.06 4.96 -7.77
CA GLU A 124 2.98 5.81 -8.25
C GLU A 124 2.26 6.46 -7.07
N ASN A 125 2.08 7.79 -7.09
CA ASN A 125 1.47 8.51 -5.97
C ASN A 125 -0.05 8.26 -5.81
N ARG A 126 -0.62 7.38 -6.65
CA ARG A 126 -1.98 6.84 -6.47
C ARG A 126 -2.03 5.67 -5.47
N LEU A 127 -0.88 5.18 -4.98
CA LEU A 127 -0.84 4.19 -3.92
C LEU A 127 -1.53 4.75 -2.66
N GLU A 128 -2.44 3.95 -2.09
CA GLU A 128 -3.30 4.33 -0.97
C GLU A 128 -3.04 3.46 0.27
N ASP A 129 -3.33 4.03 1.44
CA ASP A 129 -3.52 3.29 2.68
C ASP A 129 -4.94 2.69 2.78
N LEU A 130 -5.21 1.95 3.87
CA LEU A 130 -6.53 1.37 4.12
C LEU A 130 -7.64 2.41 4.43
N ALA A 131 -7.28 3.68 4.66
CA ALA A 131 -8.21 4.79 4.85
C ALA A 131 -8.47 5.59 3.55
N GLY A 132 -7.83 5.20 2.43
CA GLY A 132 -7.95 5.84 1.13
C GLY A 132 -7.08 7.09 0.95
N ASN A 133 -6.17 7.39 1.89
CA ASN A 133 -5.21 8.47 1.69
C ASN A 133 -4.14 8.01 0.71
N ASN A 134 -3.86 8.80 -0.33
CA ASN A 134 -2.75 8.53 -1.23
C ASN A 134 -1.58 9.46 -0.94
N ILE A 135 -0.41 9.13 -1.49
CA ILE A 135 0.84 9.88 -1.27
C ILE A 135 0.70 11.38 -1.58
N ASN A 136 -0.16 11.77 -2.53
CA ASN A 136 -0.36 13.19 -2.86
C ASN A 136 -1.31 13.92 -1.90
N ARG A 137 -2.28 13.23 -1.28
CA ARG A 137 -3.34 13.87 -0.50
C ARG A 137 -4.11 12.92 0.41
N PRO A 138 -4.66 13.43 1.53
CA PRO A 138 -5.63 12.68 2.31
C PRO A 138 -6.93 12.46 1.53
N PHE A 139 -7.63 11.38 1.87
CA PHE A 139 -8.95 11.03 1.35
C PHE A 139 -9.96 12.12 1.66
N ASP A 140 -10.15 12.37 2.96
CA ASP A 140 -11.06 13.39 3.45
C ASP A 140 -10.38 14.74 3.48
N ARG A 141 -10.96 15.70 2.75
CA ARG A 141 -10.52 17.09 2.75
C ARG A 141 -11.48 17.95 3.58
N ASP A 142 -10.91 18.86 4.35
CA ASP A 142 -11.68 19.90 5.03
C ASP A 142 -12.22 20.89 4.00
N VAL A 143 -13.52 20.80 3.71
CA VAL A 143 -14.22 21.67 2.75
C VAL A 143 -14.32 23.13 3.21
N THR A 144 -14.01 23.43 4.47
CA THR A 144 -14.00 24.80 5.00
C THR A 144 -12.69 25.53 4.74
N ARG A 145 -11.63 24.78 4.37
CA ARG A 145 -10.33 25.35 4.04
C ARG A 145 -10.21 25.48 2.52
N PRO A 146 -9.79 26.65 1.99
CA PRO A 146 -9.48 26.77 0.57
C PRO A 146 -8.41 25.74 0.21
N GLY A 147 -8.75 24.82 -0.69
CA GLY A 147 -7.85 23.75 -1.08
C GLY A 147 -6.62 24.32 -1.77
N THR A 148 -5.43 24.12 -1.20
CA THR A 148 -4.19 24.36 -1.94
C THR A 148 -4.13 23.33 -3.06
N ARG A 149 -4.15 23.79 -4.30
CA ARG A 149 -3.97 22.93 -5.48
C ARG A 149 -2.49 22.55 -5.55
N VAL A 150 -2.08 21.60 -4.72
CA VAL A 150 -0.74 21.02 -4.80
C VAL A 150 -0.66 20.27 -6.13
N ALA A 151 0.38 20.55 -6.92
CA ALA A 151 0.63 19.83 -8.16
C ALA A 151 0.73 18.33 -7.84
N THR A 152 -0.16 17.53 -8.41
CA THR A 152 -0.12 16.08 -8.25
C THR A 152 1.12 15.54 -8.96
N GLN A 153 2.10 15.09 -8.18
CA GLN A 153 3.21 14.33 -8.72
C GLN A 153 2.69 12.95 -9.11
N ARG A 154 3.14 12.43 -10.26
CA ARG A 154 2.77 11.09 -10.70
C ARG A 154 3.53 10.01 -9.94
N PHE A 155 4.78 10.30 -9.58
CA PHE A 155 5.66 9.36 -8.92
C PHE A 155 6.45 10.01 -7.78
N THR A 156 6.79 9.19 -6.79
CA THR A 156 7.81 9.44 -5.77
C THR A 156 8.89 8.37 -5.91
N GLU A 157 10.15 8.75 -5.71
CA GLU A 157 11.28 7.83 -5.85
C GLU A 157 12.12 7.78 -4.57
N ILE A 158 12.51 6.57 -4.17
CA ILE A 158 13.46 6.34 -3.07
C ILE A 158 14.71 5.67 -3.65
N ALA A 159 15.86 6.32 -3.52
CA ALA A 159 17.12 5.79 -4.01
C ALA A 159 17.69 4.72 -3.07
N PHE A 160 18.27 3.67 -3.65
CA PHE A 160 19.05 2.67 -2.93
C PHE A 160 20.21 2.17 -3.80
N ARG A 161 21.15 1.45 -3.18
CA ARG A 161 22.33 0.94 -3.87
C ARG A 161 22.47 -0.55 -3.64
N ILE A 162 22.89 -1.26 -4.67
CA ILE A 162 23.42 -2.62 -4.55
C ILE A 162 24.95 -2.50 -4.49
N PRO A 163 25.60 -2.97 -3.41
CA PRO A 163 27.05 -2.92 -3.31
C PRO A 163 27.71 -3.77 -4.40
N GLY A 164 28.93 -3.39 -4.78
CA GLY A 164 29.82 -4.29 -5.51
C GLY A 164 30.28 -5.43 -4.62
N ALA A 165 30.65 -6.56 -5.22
CA ALA A 165 31.44 -7.58 -4.55
C ALA A 165 32.81 -7.04 -4.15
#